data_AF-A0A7W9GZV6-F1
#
_entry.id   AF-A0A7W9GZV6-F1
#
_cell.length_a   1.000
_cell.length_b   1.000
_cell.length_c   1.000
_cell.angle_alpha   90.00
_cell.angle_beta   90.00
_cell.angle_gamma   90.00
#
_symmetry.space_group_name_H-M   'P 1'
#
loop_
_entity.id
_entity.type
_entity.pdbx_description
1 polymer ?
#
loop_
_entity_poly.entity_id
_entity_poly.type
_entity_poly.pdbx_seq_one_letter_code
_entity_poly.pdbx_strand_id
1 'polypeptide(L)' 'MSLAELARQAGLAKQTLSNLEQGARNPTGGTLFPIAVVLSVPVARLVADSSAANP' A
#
# COMPACT_ATOMS: atom_id res chain seq x y z
N MET A 1 5.23 11.89 -6.49
CA MET A 1 3.77 11.77 -6.23
C MET A 1 3.52 11.97 -4.75
N SER A 2 2.42 12.61 -4.35
CA SER A 2 2.04 12.72 -2.93
C SER A 2 1.18 11.52 -2.51
N LEU A 3 1.10 11.24 -1.21
CA LEU A 3 0.26 10.15 -0.66
C LEU A 3 -1.23 10.37 -1.00
N ALA A 4 -1.69 11.62 -0.94
CA ALA A 4 -3.06 11.96 -1.33
C ALA A 4 -3.32 11.71 -2.83
N GLU A 5 -2.33 11.99 -3.68
CA GLU A 5 -2.44 11.76 -5.12
C GLU A 5 -2.44 10.27 -5.45
N LEU A 6 -1.58 9.46 -4.80
CA LEU A 6 -1.60 8.00 -4.94
C LEU A 6 -2.93 7.40 -4.48
N ALA A 7 -3.44 7.82 -3.32
CA ALA A 7 -4.73 7.35 -2.82
C ALA A 7 -5.86 7.66 -3.80
N ARG A 8 -5.91 8.88 -4.35
CA ARG A 8 -6.89 9.29 -5.36
C ARG A 8 -6.82 8.43 -6.62
N GLN A 9 -5.62 8.19 -7.15
CA GLN A 9 -5.42 7.38 -8.34
C GLN A 9 -5.74 5.89 -8.11
N ALA A 10 -5.50 5.38 -6.91
CA ALA A 10 -5.79 4.00 -6.53
C ALA A 10 -7.27 3.77 -6.12
N GLY A 11 -8.10 4.82 -6.10
CA GLY A 11 -9.49 4.73 -5.64
C GLY A 11 -9.61 4.49 -4.12
N LEU A 12 -8.61 4.88 -3.34
CA LEU A 12 -8.54 4.71 -1.90
C LEU A 12 -8.74 6.05 -1.18
N ALA A 13 -9.29 6.00 0.03
CA ALA A 13 -9.26 7.16 0.92
C ALA A 13 -7.81 7.45 1.36
N LYS A 14 -7.43 8.73 1.46
CA LYS A 14 -6.11 9.16 1.97
C LYS A 14 -5.80 8.52 3.34
N GLN A 15 -6.80 8.45 4.21
CA GLN A 15 -6.65 7.87 5.54
C GLN A 15 -6.37 6.36 5.49
N THR A 16 -6.95 5.63 4.53
CA THR A 16 -6.64 4.21 4.30
C THR A 16 -5.18 4.03 3.95
N LEU A 17 -4.66 4.81 3.00
CA LEU A 17 -3.26 4.71 2.58
C LEU A 17 -2.31 5.16 3.71
N SER A 18 -2.67 6.20 4.47
CA SER A 18 -1.91 6.64 5.65
C SER A 18 -1.83 5.56 6.72
N ASN A 19 -2.91 4.83 6.98
CA ASN A 19 -2.93 3.73 7.95
C ASN A 19 -2.10 2.53 7.49
N LEU A 20 -2.06 2.27 6.18
CA LEU A 20 -1.22 1.22 5.59
C LEU A 20 0.28 1.56 5.76
N GLU A 21 0.68 2.80 5.47
CA GLU A 21 2.07 3.26 5.66
C GLU A 21 2.52 3.22 7.13
N GLN A 22 1.59 3.39 8.07
CA GLN A 22 1.86 3.31 9.51
C GLN A 22 1.87 1.86 10.04
N GLY A 23 1.62 0.85 9.18
CA GLY A 23 1.49 -0.54 9.62
C GLY A 23 0.29 -0.80 10.54
N ALA A 24 -0.66 0.14 10.63
CA ALA A 24 -1.77 0.08 11.57
C ALA A 24 -2.80 -1.00 11.19
N ARG A 25 -2.75 -1.52 9.96
CA ARG A 25 -3.72 -2.50 9.46
C ARG A 25 -3.07 -3.43 8.45
N ASN A 26 -3.43 -4.71 8.51
CA ASN A 26 -3.00 -5.69 7.51
C ASN A 26 -3.54 -5.29 6.12
N PRO A 27 -2.68 -5.05 5.11
CA PRO A 27 -3.14 -4.75 3.75
C PRO A 27 -3.94 -5.93 3.20
N THR A 28 -5.01 -5.64 2.46
CA THR A 28 -5.76 -6.66 1.73
C THR A 28 -5.36 -6.66 0.26
N GLY A 29 -5.63 -7.74 -0.47
CA GLY A 29 -5.47 -7.75 -1.94
C GLY A 29 -6.20 -6.58 -2.59
N GLY A 30 -7.42 -6.28 -2.13
CA GLY A 30 -8.22 -5.15 -2.62
C GLY A 30 -7.59 -3.77 -2.41
N THR A 31 -6.63 -3.62 -1.49
CA THR A 31 -5.84 -2.38 -1.33
C THR A 31 -4.50 -2.43 -2.07
N LEU A 32 -3.84 -3.59 -2.13
CA LEU A 32 -2.52 -3.72 -2.73
C LEU A 32 -2.55 -3.69 -4.26
N PHE A 33 -3.53 -4.35 -4.88
CA PHE A 33 -3.62 -4.42 -6.34
C PHE A 33 -3.79 -3.04 -7.00
N PRO A 34 -4.70 -2.15 -6.55
CA PRO A 34 -4.82 -0.81 -7.13
C PRO A 34 -3.56 0.03 -6.97
N ILE A 35 -2.88 -0.05 -5.82
CA ILE A 35 -1.61 0.66 -5.57
C ILE A 35 -0.53 0.18 -6.54
N ALA A 36 -0.42 -1.14 -6.74
CA ALA A 36 0.55 -1.73 -7.66
C ALA A 36 0.34 -1.27 -9.11
N VAL A 37 -0.92 -1.20 -9.55
CA VAL A 37 -1.30 -0.71 -10.88
C VAL A 37 -0.89 0.76 -11.06
N VAL A 38 -1.20 1.64 -10.11
CA VAL A 38 -0.85 3.07 -10.20
C VAL A 38 0.67 3.27 -10.22
N LEU A 39 1.39 2.51 -9.41
CA LEU A 39 2.86 2.56 -9.35
C LEU A 39 3.54 1.85 -10.52
N SER A 40 2.77 1.16 -11.39
CA SER A 40 3.29 0.35 -12.50
C SER A 40 4.34 -0.68 -12.06
N VAL A 41 4.13 -1.31 -10.91
CA VAL A 41 4.99 -2.37 -10.36
C VAL A 41 4.19 -3.63 -10.08
N PRO A 42 4.82 -4.82 -10.10
CA PRO A 42 4.16 -6.04 -9.64
C PRO A 42 3.73 -5.93 -8.17
N VAL A 43 2.54 -6.45 -7.82
CA VAL A 43 2.02 -6.43 -6.44
C VAL A 43 2.97 -7.10 -5.43
N ALA A 44 3.75 -8.08 -5.87
CA ALA A 44 4.79 -8.72 -5.07
C ALA A 44 5.86 -7.75 -4.56
N ARG A 45 6.06 -6.59 -5.20
CA ARG A 45 6.99 -5.54 -4.74
C ARG A 45 6.44 -4.73 -3.56
N LEU A 46 5.13 -4.82 -3.29
CA LEU A 46 4.46 -4.16 -2.17
C LEU A 46 4.32 -5.07 -0.94
N VAL A 47 4.59 -6.37 -1.09
CA VAL A 47 4.57 -7.34 0.00
C VAL A 47 6.01 -7.49 0.50
N ALA A 48 6.25 -7.12 1.75
CA ALA A 48 7.52 -7.39 2.41
C ALA A 48 7.47 -8.80 3.02
N ASP A 49 8.56 -9.55 2.90
CA ASP A 49 8.74 -10.78 3.67
C ASP A 49 8.77 -10.42 5.15
N SER A 50 7.78 -10.91 5.92
CA SER A 50 7.72 -10.73 7.37
C SER A 50 8.80 -11.52 8.15
N SER A 51 9.84 -12.00 7.48
CA SER A 51 11.03 -12.60 8.12
C SER A 51 12.01 -11.55 8.68
N ALA A 52 11.69 -10.26 8.57
CA ALA A 52 12.33 -9.24 9.41
C ALA A 52 11.60 -9.20 10.76
N ALA A 53 11.87 -10.20 11.60
CA ALA A 53 11.74 -10.01 13.03
C ALA A 53 12.62 -8.81 13.39
N ASN A 54 11.98 -7.74 13.84
CA ASN A 54 12.67 -6.56 14.38
C ASN A 54 13.51 -7.02 15.58
N PRO A 55 14.86 -6.90 15.56
CA PRO A 55 15.67 -7.10 16.76
C PRO A 55 15.41 -6.02 17.82
#